data_AF-A0A922LRA3-F1
#
_entry.id   AF-A0A922LRA3-F1
#
_cell.length_a   1.000
_cell.length_b   1.000
_cell.length_c   1.000
_cell.angle_alpha   90.00
_cell.angle_beta   90.00
_cell.angle_gamma   90.00
#
_symmetry.space_group_name_H-M   'P 1'
#
loop_
_entity.id
_entity.type
_entity.pdbx_description
1 polymer ?
#
loop_
_entity_poly.entity_id
_entity_poly.type
_entity_poly.pdbx_seq_one_letter_code
_entity_poly.pdbx_strand_id
1 'polypeptide(L)'
;MLADPTLRYADIQACCSCLGFREGDTYKIDTDAEVSIRTLLRYLRNETAECDIRRELGQLRIVSSDLIPLLRCCSGNKILFELVIRLLMNLTQPAIVCFRQEIPKDRDLYSAYLQVDDLLKSYKKDFADEELFRVLCNVVGSLLDRSWEERSEEDRLLIERILILIRNVLHIAPDVVGEQRTDEDVSVHDQILWAMHLSGWDELLLFLANSDDEQMFAFHTLEIISLMLREQTPELLACAGNRAETKSELNTRRKLIERLKIRDDMERKNFLYACNLRQARFGGAFELVNTPSLSERPLIYHHDITHKAQMATVISKQLDSSVDVVDNVGIVELDVGKRKFRKPKHRKPLVDRPVHRRSILAVQLYLQGFCWQFLKFCYNPIMRVVQSGLTRQASQENDETYFLWTMRFFMAFCRVYRFRSDYISETLSVPIFHWIYDQVINYKEHLVTDKRGGASNQRAIQAARRLELSVACYKEFLTCLNRMLHVTGADKTVQPGDDETQDGVEERLRSQANVAESIIANVFYVAEYQELFPNLLRDYNEIFMSKYVQSILS
;
A
#
# COMPACT_ATOMS: atom_id res chain seq x y z
N MET A 1 -29.53 31.18 -2.13
CA MET A 1 -30.26 31.33 -0.85
C MET A 1 -29.51 30.53 0.20
N LEU A 2 -28.64 31.18 0.97
CA LEU A 2 -27.98 30.57 2.11
C LEU A 2 -28.94 30.72 3.29
N ALA A 3 -29.66 29.65 3.62
CA ALA A 3 -30.42 29.58 4.87
C ALA A 3 -29.44 29.67 6.06
N ASP A 4 -29.91 30.25 7.17
CA ASP A 4 -29.20 30.31 8.45
C ASP A 4 -28.53 28.95 8.76
N PRO A 5 -27.22 28.92 9.11
CA PRO A 5 -26.52 27.68 9.42
C PRO A 5 -27.27 26.80 10.43
N THR A 6 -27.94 27.41 11.41
CA THR A 6 -28.71 26.69 12.44
C THR A 6 -29.93 25.99 11.87
N LEU A 7 -30.65 26.65 10.95
CA LEU A 7 -31.79 26.06 10.24
C LEU A 7 -31.33 24.88 9.38
N ARG A 8 -30.16 25.01 8.73
CA ARG A 8 -29.58 23.94 7.90
C ARG A 8 -29.28 22.67 8.69
N TYR A 9 -28.72 22.78 9.89
CA TYR A 9 -28.40 21.61 10.72
C TYR A 9 -29.68 20.95 11.28
N ALA A 10 -30.68 21.74 11.66
CA ALA A 10 -31.98 21.24 12.07
C ALA A 10 -32.66 20.46 10.93
N ASP A 11 -32.61 20.98 9.69
CA ASP A 11 -33.15 20.30 8.51
C ASP A 11 -32.44 18.97 8.24
N ILE A 12 -31.11 18.89 8.41
CA ILE A 12 -30.34 17.65 8.24
C ILE A 12 -30.78 16.61 9.27
N GLN A 13 -30.91 16.99 10.54
CA GLN A 13 -31.36 16.08 11.60
C GLN A 13 -32.80 15.60 11.38
N ALA A 14 -33.68 16.48 10.89
CA ALA A 14 -35.03 16.12 10.49
C ALA A 14 -35.02 15.11 9.33
N CYS A 15 -34.22 15.35 8.28
CA CYS A 15 -34.05 14.41 7.18
C CYS A 15 -33.56 13.03 7.67
N CYS A 16 -32.59 13.01 8.60
CA CYS A 16 -32.08 11.76 9.17
C CYS A 16 -33.16 11.00 9.96
N SER A 17 -34.00 11.72 10.71
CA SER A 17 -35.12 11.13 11.46
C SER A 17 -36.22 10.57 10.54
N CYS A 18 -36.39 11.17 9.36
CA CYS A 18 -37.32 10.71 8.33
C CYS A 18 -36.74 9.63 7.40
N LEU A 19 -35.67 8.93 7.81
CA LEU A 19 -35.15 7.76 7.08
C LEU A 19 -35.86 6.47 7.50
N GLY A 20 -36.21 6.37 8.78
CA GLY A 20 -36.80 5.18 9.37
C GLY A 20 -36.41 5.03 10.83
N PHE A 21 -36.74 3.88 11.39
CA PHE A 21 -36.41 3.56 12.78
C PHE A 21 -36.32 2.05 12.96
N ARG A 22 -35.54 1.63 13.97
CA ARG A 22 -35.45 0.23 14.36
C ARG A 22 -36.52 -0.12 15.38
N GLU A 23 -37.39 -1.06 15.04
CA GLU A 23 -38.38 -1.65 15.95
C GLU A 23 -37.96 -3.09 16.27
N GLY A 24 -37.28 -3.26 17.41
CA GLY A 24 -36.69 -4.54 17.78
C GLY A 24 -35.53 -4.90 16.86
N ASP A 25 -35.66 -6.01 16.13
CA ASP A 25 -34.64 -6.45 15.16
C ASP A 25 -34.93 -6.04 13.72
N THR A 26 -36.09 -5.43 13.47
CA THR A 26 -36.50 -5.03 12.12
C THR A 26 -36.39 -3.51 11.96
N TYR A 27 -35.81 -3.07 10.84
CA TYR A 27 -35.77 -1.66 10.48
C TYR A 27 -37.01 -1.31 9.64
N LYS A 28 -37.77 -0.30 10.07
CA LYS A 28 -38.95 0.20 9.35
C LYS A 28 -38.58 1.46 8.58
N ILE A 29 -38.87 1.44 7.29
CA ILE A 29 -38.60 2.54 6.36
C ILE A 29 -39.70 3.58 6.49
N ASP A 30 -39.33 4.85 6.64
CA ASP A 30 -40.28 5.95 6.65
C ASP A 30 -40.79 6.26 5.23
N THR A 31 -42.00 6.80 5.11
CA THR A 31 -42.59 7.20 3.82
C THR A 31 -41.77 8.25 3.08
N ASP A 32 -41.08 9.14 3.81
CA ASP A 32 -40.30 10.23 3.24
C ASP A 32 -38.81 9.90 3.02
N ALA A 33 -38.39 8.65 3.26
CA ALA A 33 -36.98 8.23 3.20
C ALA A 33 -36.29 8.61 1.88
N GLU A 34 -36.95 8.41 0.73
CA GLU A 34 -36.37 8.78 -0.56
C GLU A 34 -36.17 10.29 -0.72
N VAL A 35 -37.11 11.11 -0.22
CA VAL A 35 -37.04 12.57 -0.29
C VAL A 35 -35.94 13.07 0.64
N SER A 36 -35.85 12.50 1.82
CA SER A 36 -34.80 12.75 2.81
C SER A 36 -33.40 12.48 2.23
N ILE A 37 -33.18 11.30 1.64
CA ILE A 37 -31.86 10.96 1.05
C ILE A 37 -31.51 11.88 -0.12
N ARG A 38 -32.47 12.19 -1.01
CA ARG A 38 -32.24 13.16 -2.10
C ARG A 38 -31.83 14.52 -1.53
N THR A 39 -32.42 14.93 -0.42
CA THR A 39 -32.11 16.21 0.25
C THR A 39 -30.72 16.17 0.90
N LEU A 40 -30.35 15.08 1.59
CA LEU A 40 -29.00 14.88 2.13
C LEU A 40 -27.92 14.93 1.03
N LEU A 41 -28.16 14.28 -0.12
CA LEU A 41 -27.28 14.36 -1.29
C LEU A 41 -27.13 15.79 -1.81
N ARG A 42 -28.22 16.59 -1.81
CA ARG A 42 -28.14 18.01 -2.20
C ARG A 42 -27.29 18.82 -1.22
N TYR A 43 -27.39 18.56 0.07
CA TYR A 43 -26.55 19.22 1.07
C TYR A 43 -25.08 18.85 0.91
N LEU A 44 -24.75 17.57 0.74
CA LEU A 44 -23.38 17.10 0.53
C LEU A 44 -22.73 17.73 -0.71
N ARG A 45 -23.48 17.89 -1.81
CA ARG A 45 -22.98 18.56 -3.02
C ARG A 45 -22.60 20.03 -2.78
N ASN A 46 -23.21 20.67 -1.78
CA ASN A 46 -23.00 22.08 -1.45
C ASN A 46 -22.28 22.24 -0.10
N GLU A 47 -21.51 21.23 0.34
CA GLU A 47 -20.76 21.28 1.60
C GLU A 47 -19.68 22.38 1.58
N THR A 48 -19.31 22.87 2.77
CA THR A 48 -18.24 23.87 2.89
C THR A 48 -16.86 23.23 2.71
N ALA A 49 -15.82 24.07 2.63
CA ALA A 49 -14.43 23.60 2.57
C ALA A 49 -13.97 22.83 3.82
N GLU A 50 -14.71 22.93 4.93
CA GLU A 50 -14.46 22.18 6.17
C GLU A 50 -15.19 20.82 6.20
N CYS A 51 -15.89 20.47 5.12
CA CYS A 51 -16.67 19.24 5.03
C CYS A 51 -17.69 19.10 6.18
N ASP A 52 -18.34 20.20 6.53
CA ASP A 52 -19.25 20.33 7.65
C ASP A 52 -20.47 19.41 7.58
N ILE A 53 -21.06 19.22 6.40
CA ILE A 53 -22.20 18.29 6.21
C ILE A 53 -21.81 16.85 6.53
N ARG A 54 -20.76 16.32 5.88
CA ARG A 54 -20.38 14.92 6.10
C ARG A 54 -19.92 14.66 7.54
N ARG A 55 -19.34 15.68 8.20
CA ARG A 55 -18.96 15.61 9.61
C ARG A 55 -20.18 15.51 10.50
N GLU A 56 -21.22 16.32 10.25
CA GLU A 56 -22.49 16.23 10.99
C GLU A 56 -23.16 14.86 10.79
N LEU A 57 -23.27 14.40 9.54
CA LEU A 57 -23.85 13.08 9.24
C LEU A 57 -23.09 11.94 9.92
N GLY A 58 -21.76 12.05 9.99
CA GLY A 58 -20.93 11.08 10.71
C GLY A 58 -21.10 11.12 12.22
N GLN A 59 -21.28 12.31 12.82
CA GLN A 59 -21.58 12.44 14.25
C GLN A 59 -22.94 11.82 14.61
N LEU A 60 -23.92 11.95 13.72
CA LEU A 60 -25.22 11.30 13.82
C LEU A 60 -25.18 9.78 13.59
N ARG A 61 -24.03 9.24 13.13
CA ARG A 61 -23.79 7.81 12.87
C ARG A 61 -24.78 7.19 11.88
N ILE A 62 -25.28 7.98 10.92
CA ILE A 62 -26.33 7.54 9.98
C ILE A 62 -25.96 6.28 9.18
N VAL A 63 -24.66 6.02 8.96
CA VAL A 63 -24.18 4.86 8.23
C VAL A 63 -24.56 3.57 8.96
N SER A 64 -24.21 3.47 10.25
CA SER A 64 -24.52 2.30 11.08
C SER A 64 -25.97 2.26 11.55
N SER A 65 -26.57 3.41 11.87
CA SER A 65 -27.94 3.45 12.42
C SER A 65 -29.03 3.23 11.38
N ASP A 66 -28.84 3.77 10.16
CA ASP A 66 -29.92 3.87 9.17
C ASP A 66 -29.54 3.32 7.79
N LEU A 67 -28.42 3.77 7.19
CA LEU A 67 -28.11 3.46 5.79
C LEU A 67 -27.80 1.97 5.54
N ILE A 68 -27.01 1.33 6.40
CA ILE A 68 -26.74 -0.11 6.29
C ILE A 68 -28.03 -0.93 6.54
N PRO A 69 -28.81 -0.69 7.60
CA PRO A 69 -30.13 -1.31 7.77
C PRO A 69 -31.08 -1.09 6.58
N LEU A 70 -31.12 0.13 6.03
CA LEU A 70 -31.94 0.47 4.86
C LEU A 70 -31.60 -0.42 3.67
N LEU A 71 -30.31 -0.59 3.33
CA LEU A 71 -29.91 -1.46 2.22
C LEU A 71 -30.41 -2.90 2.36
N ARG A 72 -30.45 -3.43 3.58
CA ARG A 72 -30.97 -4.78 3.85
C ARG A 72 -32.47 -4.89 3.65
N CYS A 73 -33.22 -3.84 4.00
CA CYS A 73 -34.68 -3.85 3.95
C CYS A 73 -35.27 -3.32 2.63
N CYS A 74 -34.53 -2.50 1.88
CA CYS A 74 -35.06 -1.78 0.71
C CYS A 74 -34.76 -2.46 -0.63
N SER A 75 -34.36 -3.72 -0.66
CA SER A 75 -34.03 -4.45 -1.90
C SER A 75 -35.19 -4.48 -2.92
N GLY A 76 -36.45 -4.41 -2.45
CA GLY A 76 -37.62 -4.30 -3.31
C GLY A 76 -37.87 -2.90 -3.91
N ASN A 77 -37.34 -1.82 -3.30
CA ASN A 77 -37.45 -0.46 -3.82
C ASN A 77 -36.12 -0.05 -4.47
N LYS A 78 -36.02 -0.27 -5.78
CA LYS A 78 -34.82 0.04 -6.58
C LYS A 78 -34.37 1.49 -6.47
N ILE A 79 -35.31 2.44 -6.44
CA ILE A 79 -35.01 3.88 -6.39
C ILE A 79 -34.38 4.23 -5.04
N LEU A 80 -34.99 3.78 -3.96
CA LEU A 80 -34.45 4.01 -2.62
C LEU A 80 -33.08 3.34 -2.45
N PHE A 81 -32.92 2.09 -2.92
CA PHE A 81 -31.66 1.38 -2.87
C PHE A 81 -30.54 2.15 -3.59
N GLU A 82 -30.78 2.61 -4.82
CA GLU A 82 -29.82 3.40 -5.59
C GLU A 82 -29.45 4.71 -4.88
N LEU A 83 -30.44 5.39 -4.28
CA LEU A 83 -30.20 6.62 -3.51
C LEU A 83 -29.32 6.37 -2.29
N VAL A 84 -29.55 5.27 -1.56
CA VAL A 84 -28.73 4.88 -0.41
C VAL A 84 -27.30 4.56 -0.85
N ILE A 85 -27.11 3.80 -1.94
CA ILE A 85 -25.78 3.52 -2.51
C ILE A 85 -25.06 4.82 -2.86
N ARG A 86 -25.73 5.76 -3.54
CA ARG A 86 -25.14 7.06 -3.90
C ARG A 86 -24.72 7.87 -2.67
N LEU A 87 -25.51 7.85 -1.60
CA LEU A 87 -25.19 8.55 -0.36
C LEU A 87 -23.97 7.90 0.33
N LEU A 88 -23.95 6.57 0.44
CA LEU A 88 -22.81 5.83 1.00
C LEU A 88 -21.53 6.04 0.20
N MET A 89 -21.60 6.02 -1.13
CA MET A 89 -20.44 6.32 -1.98
C MET A 89 -19.86 7.70 -1.70
N ASN A 90 -20.72 8.71 -1.50
CA ASN A 90 -20.27 10.08 -1.21
C ASN A 90 -19.63 10.18 0.18
N LEU A 91 -20.24 9.55 1.19
CA LEU A 91 -19.75 9.55 2.57
C LEU A 91 -18.45 8.76 2.74
N THR A 92 -18.20 7.76 1.89
CA THR A 92 -17.00 6.91 1.93
C THR A 92 -15.85 7.40 1.04
N GLN A 93 -15.98 8.55 0.37
CA GLN A 93 -14.89 9.14 -0.42
C GLN A 93 -13.62 9.33 0.43
N PRO A 94 -12.41 9.03 -0.09
CA PRO A 94 -11.18 9.26 0.64
C PRO A 94 -11.05 10.70 1.10
N ALA A 95 -10.64 10.94 2.35
CA ALA A 95 -10.55 12.28 2.92
C ALA A 95 -9.75 13.26 2.05
N ILE A 96 -8.66 12.80 1.42
CA ILE A 96 -7.85 13.66 0.52
C ILE A 96 -8.64 14.18 -0.68
N VAL A 97 -9.62 13.43 -1.19
CA VAL A 97 -10.50 13.87 -2.29
C VAL A 97 -11.45 14.96 -1.80
N CYS A 98 -12.02 14.81 -0.59
CA CYS A 98 -12.88 15.81 0.03
C CYS A 98 -12.16 17.17 0.23
N PHE A 99 -10.84 17.12 0.44
CA PHE A 99 -9.98 18.30 0.62
C PHE A 99 -9.16 18.65 -0.64
N ARG A 100 -9.70 18.41 -1.84
CA ARG A 100 -9.14 18.84 -3.15
C ARG A 100 -7.74 18.30 -3.45
N GLN A 101 -7.52 17.02 -3.16
CA GLN A 101 -6.26 16.29 -3.40
C GLN A 101 -5.05 16.81 -2.61
N GLU A 102 -5.27 17.61 -1.56
CA GLU A 102 -4.20 18.17 -0.73
C GLU A 102 -4.50 18.04 0.76
N ILE A 103 -3.45 17.80 1.57
CA ILE A 103 -3.56 17.82 3.03
C ILE A 103 -3.56 19.28 3.48
N PRO A 104 -4.60 19.76 4.20
CA PRO A 104 -4.65 21.15 4.63
C PRO A 104 -3.47 21.54 5.52
N LYS A 105 -2.92 22.73 5.28
CA LYS A 105 -1.84 23.32 6.09
C LYS A 105 -2.36 24.19 7.23
N ASP A 106 -3.56 24.74 7.05
CA ASP A 106 -4.26 25.49 8.08
C ASP A 106 -4.67 24.56 9.23
N ARG A 107 -4.59 25.05 10.47
CA ARG A 107 -4.81 24.23 11.67
C ARG A 107 -6.26 23.73 11.75
N ASP A 108 -7.22 24.60 11.48
CA ASP A 108 -8.63 24.29 11.69
C ASP A 108 -9.14 23.38 10.56
N LEU A 109 -8.73 23.64 9.31
CA LEU A 109 -8.97 22.71 8.20
C LEU A 109 -8.26 21.36 8.38
N TYR A 110 -7.05 21.33 8.94
CA TYR A 110 -6.34 20.08 9.23
C TYR A 110 -7.07 19.27 10.32
N SER A 111 -7.64 19.94 11.32
CA SER A 111 -8.50 19.28 12.32
C SER A 111 -9.76 18.70 11.67
N ALA A 112 -10.41 19.43 10.75
CA ALA A 112 -11.55 18.91 10.01
C ALA A 112 -11.18 17.69 9.14
N TYR A 113 -10.02 17.73 8.48
CA TYR A 113 -9.47 16.60 7.71
C TYR A 113 -9.31 15.34 8.57
N LEU A 114 -8.70 15.46 9.75
CA LEU A 114 -8.54 14.34 10.67
C LEU A 114 -9.88 13.79 11.15
N GLN A 115 -10.86 14.65 11.43
CA GLN A 115 -12.21 14.20 11.80
C GLN A 115 -12.88 13.41 10.68
N VAL A 116 -12.74 13.82 9.43
CA VAL A 116 -13.27 13.06 8.28
C VAL A 116 -12.56 11.71 8.15
N ASP A 117 -11.23 11.67 8.30
CA ASP A 117 -10.46 10.42 8.28
C ASP A 117 -10.89 9.44 9.41
N ASP A 118 -11.15 9.96 10.61
CA ASP A 118 -11.63 9.15 11.73
C ASP A 118 -13.07 8.64 11.54
N LEU A 119 -13.95 9.45 10.94
CA LEU A 119 -15.29 9.01 10.54
C LEU A 119 -15.22 7.88 9.51
N LEU A 120 -14.36 8.00 8.49
CA LEU A 120 -14.14 6.94 7.50
C LEU A 120 -13.68 5.64 8.16
N LYS A 121 -12.75 5.68 9.12
CA LYS A 121 -12.34 4.48 9.89
C LYS A 121 -13.51 3.87 10.67
N SER A 122 -14.42 4.69 11.20
CA SER A 122 -15.66 4.20 11.83
C SER A 122 -16.55 3.50 10.81
N TYR A 123 -16.77 4.11 9.64
CA TYR A 123 -17.56 3.48 8.58
C TYR A 123 -16.95 2.16 8.13
N LYS A 124 -15.62 2.07 8.00
CA LYS A 124 -14.95 0.80 7.66
C LYS A 124 -15.31 -0.31 8.65
N LYS A 125 -15.42 0.01 9.95
CA LYS A 125 -15.86 -0.96 10.97
C LYS A 125 -17.33 -1.35 10.78
N ASP A 126 -18.19 -0.38 10.49
CA ASP A 126 -19.62 -0.63 10.24
C ASP A 126 -19.84 -1.51 8.99
N PHE A 127 -18.95 -1.43 7.99
CA PHE A 127 -18.98 -2.26 6.79
C PHE A 127 -18.46 -3.68 6.99
N ALA A 128 -17.92 -4.05 8.15
CA ALA A 128 -17.54 -5.43 8.46
C ALA A 128 -18.77 -6.31 8.75
N ASP A 129 -19.71 -6.35 7.81
CA ASP A 129 -21.03 -6.98 7.89
C ASP A 129 -21.25 -7.91 6.69
N GLU A 130 -21.33 -9.22 6.96
CA GLU A 130 -21.53 -10.27 5.96
C GLU A 130 -22.87 -10.16 5.24
N GLU A 131 -23.94 -9.78 5.95
CA GLU A 131 -25.28 -9.67 5.38
C GLU A 131 -25.34 -8.50 4.39
N LEU A 132 -24.71 -7.37 4.73
CA LEU A 132 -24.57 -6.24 3.82
C LEU A 132 -23.88 -6.65 2.52
N PHE A 133 -22.71 -7.29 2.62
CA PHE A 133 -21.99 -7.73 1.41
C PHE A 133 -22.79 -8.75 0.60
N ARG A 134 -23.55 -9.64 1.25
CA ARG A 134 -24.45 -10.59 0.57
C ARG A 134 -25.57 -9.89 -0.19
N VAL A 135 -26.19 -8.86 0.39
CA VAL A 135 -27.20 -8.04 -0.31
C VAL A 135 -26.60 -7.38 -1.54
N LEU A 136 -25.43 -6.76 -1.40
CA LEU A 136 -24.74 -6.13 -2.54
C LEU A 136 -24.36 -7.15 -3.62
N CYS A 137 -23.86 -8.33 -3.22
CA CYS A 137 -23.48 -9.41 -4.13
C CYS A 137 -24.68 -9.92 -4.92
N ASN A 138 -25.81 -10.17 -4.24
CA ASN A 138 -27.05 -10.63 -4.88
C ASN A 138 -27.58 -9.61 -5.90
N VAL A 139 -27.51 -8.31 -5.58
CA VAL A 139 -27.90 -7.26 -6.52
C VAL A 139 -27.01 -7.29 -7.75
N VAL A 140 -25.69 -7.21 -7.59
CA VAL A 140 -24.76 -7.22 -8.73
C VAL A 140 -24.87 -8.52 -9.53
N GLY A 141 -24.92 -9.67 -8.87
CA GLY A 141 -25.12 -10.98 -9.51
C GLY A 141 -26.38 -11.02 -10.36
N SER A 142 -27.53 -10.58 -9.81
CA SER A 142 -28.79 -10.55 -10.57
C SER A 142 -28.76 -9.61 -11.78
N LEU A 143 -27.93 -8.56 -11.73
CA LEU A 143 -27.75 -7.67 -12.87
C LEU A 143 -26.87 -8.36 -13.94
N LEU A 144 -25.80 -9.05 -13.52
CA LEU A 144 -24.85 -9.77 -14.38
C LEU A 144 -25.38 -11.10 -14.95
N ASP A 145 -26.44 -11.66 -14.38
CA ASP A 145 -27.15 -12.82 -14.95
C ASP A 145 -27.78 -12.49 -16.33
N ARG A 146 -27.96 -11.20 -16.64
CA ARG A 146 -28.44 -10.70 -17.94
C ARG A 146 -27.26 -10.35 -18.83
N SER A 147 -27.44 -10.49 -20.14
CA SER A 147 -26.39 -10.11 -21.09
C SER A 147 -26.08 -8.61 -21.03
N TRP A 148 -24.91 -8.23 -21.56
CA TRP A 148 -24.52 -6.82 -21.59
C TRP A 148 -25.51 -5.95 -22.36
N GLU A 149 -26.06 -6.43 -23.47
CA GLU A 149 -27.03 -5.72 -24.31
C GLU A 149 -28.39 -5.54 -23.63
N GLU A 150 -28.78 -6.46 -22.75
CA GLU A 150 -30.05 -6.43 -22.04
C GLU A 150 -30.05 -5.47 -20.83
N ARG A 151 -28.87 -5.10 -20.33
CA ARG A 151 -28.72 -4.16 -19.22
C ARG A 151 -28.88 -2.72 -19.68
N SER A 152 -29.75 -1.98 -18.98
CA SER A 152 -29.88 -0.54 -19.17
C SER A 152 -28.61 0.20 -18.73
N GLU A 153 -28.48 1.47 -19.13
CA GLU A 153 -27.41 2.33 -18.62
C GLU A 153 -27.49 2.50 -17.10
N GLU A 154 -28.71 2.59 -16.54
CA GLU A 154 -28.94 2.67 -15.10
C GLU A 154 -28.46 1.41 -14.37
N ASP A 155 -28.69 0.23 -14.94
CA ASP A 155 -28.22 -1.05 -14.38
C ASP A 155 -26.68 -1.09 -14.35
N ARG A 156 -26.03 -0.65 -15.43
CA ARG A 156 -24.56 -0.59 -15.52
C ARG A 156 -23.97 0.42 -14.53
N LEU A 157 -24.60 1.59 -14.40
CA LEU A 157 -24.22 2.60 -13.41
C LEU A 157 -24.41 2.09 -11.99
N LEU A 158 -25.44 1.28 -11.71
CA LEU A 158 -25.64 0.70 -10.39
C LEU A 158 -24.52 -0.29 -10.04
N ILE A 159 -24.11 -1.15 -10.98
CA ILE A 159 -22.95 -2.04 -10.81
C ILE A 159 -21.70 -1.21 -10.50
N GLU A 160 -21.39 -0.22 -11.35
CA GLU A 160 -20.23 0.66 -11.17
C GLU A 160 -20.21 1.32 -9.78
N ARG A 161 -21.36 1.85 -9.36
CA ARG A 161 -21.52 2.50 -8.04
C ARG A 161 -21.27 1.57 -6.87
N ILE A 162 -21.76 0.33 -6.94
CA ILE A 162 -21.51 -0.69 -5.91
C ILE A 162 -20.02 -1.04 -5.87
N LEU A 163 -19.36 -1.21 -7.02
CA LEU A 163 -17.92 -1.46 -7.08
C LEU A 163 -17.12 -0.29 -6.49
N ILE A 164 -17.47 0.95 -6.81
CA ILE A 164 -16.83 2.14 -6.22
C ILE A 164 -17.04 2.20 -4.70
N LEU A 165 -18.23 1.84 -4.20
CA LEU A 165 -18.49 1.80 -2.77
C LEU A 165 -17.56 0.79 -2.07
N ILE A 166 -17.45 -0.43 -2.60
CA ILE A 166 -16.57 -1.47 -2.05
C ILE A 166 -15.11 -1.02 -2.12
N ARG A 167 -14.68 -0.46 -3.26
CA ARG A 167 -13.35 0.11 -3.45
C ARG A 167 -13.05 1.18 -2.39
N ASN A 168 -13.97 2.12 -2.17
CA ASN A 168 -13.81 3.18 -1.17
C ASN A 168 -13.61 2.59 0.23
N VAL A 169 -14.44 1.63 0.63
CA VAL A 169 -14.37 0.98 1.95
C VAL A 169 -13.04 0.25 2.15
N LEU A 170 -12.56 -0.49 1.14
CA LEU A 170 -11.27 -1.17 1.20
C LEU A 170 -10.11 -0.16 1.24
N HIS A 171 -10.22 0.95 0.51
CA HIS A 171 -9.20 2.00 0.42
C HIS A 171 -8.95 2.72 1.76
N ILE A 172 -9.93 2.81 2.65
CA ILE A 172 -9.79 3.47 3.96
C ILE A 172 -8.56 2.92 4.71
N ALA A 173 -7.69 3.82 5.18
CA ALA A 173 -6.43 3.46 5.81
C ALA A 173 -6.65 2.68 7.12
N PRO A 174 -5.72 1.79 7.53
CA PRO A 174 -5.87 1.06 8.77
C PRO A 174 -5.70 2.00 9.97
N ASP A 175 -6.47 1.78 11.03
CA ASP A 175 -6.41 2.57 12.27
C ASP A 175 -5.29 2.04 13.17
N VAL A 176 -4.02 2.27 12.80
CA VAL A 176 -2.85 1.71 13.50
C VAL A 176 -2.81 2.13 14.99
N VAL A 177 -3.24 3.35 15.30
CA VAL A 177 -3.20 3.90 16.67
C VAL A 177 -4.38 3.38 17.50
N GLY A 178 -5.58 3.31 16.92
CA GLY A 178 -6.78 2.85 17.61
C GLY A 178 -6.89 1.33 17.73
N GLU A 179 -6.31 0.56 16.79
CA GLU A 179 -6.35 -0.90 16.86
C GLU A 179 -5.37 -1.46 17.89
N GLN A 180 -4.16 -0.90 18.04
CA GLN A 180 -3.12 -1.41 18.96
C GLN A 180 -2.88 -2.93 18.88
N ARG A 181 -3.13 -3.54 17.71
CA ARG A 181 -3.09 -4.99 17.52
C ARG A 181 -1.70 -5.48 17.13
N THR A 182 -1.39 -6.71 17.52
CA THR A 182 -0.18 -7.43 17.11
C THR A 182 -0.39 -8.13 15.76
N ASP A 183 0.71 -8.63 15.16
CA ASP A 183 0.64 -9.57 14.03
C ASP A 183 -0.25 -10.78 14.42
N GLU A 184 -1.07 -11.30 13.50
CA GLU A 184 -1.98 -12.45 13.70
C GLU A 184 -3.31 -12.17 14.43
N ASP A 185 -3.59 -10.95 14.89
CA ASP A 185 -4.95 -10.58 15.32
C ASP A 185 -5.88 -10.39 14.09
N VAL A 186 -7.20 -10.42 14.26
CA VAL A 186 -8.12 -10.09 13.14
C VAL A 186 -8.21 -8.57 12.99
N SER A 187 -7.78 -7.98 11.86
CA SER A 187 -8.00 -6.54 11.60
C SER A 187 -9.42 -6.28 11.10
N VAL A 188 -9.84 -5.01 11.11
CA VAL A 188 -11.10 -4.62 10.45
C VAL A 188 -11.06 -4.97 8.96
N HIS A 189 -9.89 -4.84 8.33
CA HIS A 189 -9.71 -5.22 6.93
C HIS A 189 -9.88 -6.74 6.73
N ASP A 190 -9.31 -7.57 7.61
CA ASP A 190 -9.52 -9.03 7.58
C ASP A 190 -11.00 -9.41 7.75
N GLN A 191 -11.75 -8.70 8.61
CA GLN A 191 -13.20 -8.94 8.79
C GLN A 191 -13.98 -8.65 7.50
N ILE A 192 -13.63 -7.56 6.80
CA ILE A 192 -14.24 -7.22 5.51
C ILE A 192 -13.90 -8.28 4.46
N LEU A 193 -12.64 -8.70 4.36
CA LEU A 193 -12.22 -9.75 3.43
C LEU A 193 -12.98 -11.06 3.69
N TRP A 194 -13.16 -11.40 4.97
CA TRP A 194 -13.93 -12.58 5.36
C TRP A 194 -15.41 -12.43 5.02
N ALA A 195 -16.02 -11.26 5.26
CA ALA A 195 -17.39 -10.96 4.88
C ALA A 195 -17.59 -11.07 3.36
N MET A 196 -16.65 -10.54 2.57
CA MET A 196 -16.65 -10.65 1.10
C MET A 196 -16.59 -12.11 0.64
N HIS A 197 -15.71 -12.92 1.25
CA HIS A 197 -15.62 -14.35 0.93
C HIS A 197 -16.93 -15.09 1.23
N LEU A 198 -17.51 -14.90 2.42
CA LEU A 198 -18.76 -15.58 2.82
C LEU A 198 -20.01 -15.13 2.04
N SER A 199 -19.91 -14.05 1.28
CA SER A 199 -20.99 -13.51 0.47
C SER A 199 -20.83 -13.74 -1.04
N GLY A 200 -19.72 -14.35 -1.49
CA GLY A 200 -19.48 -14.70 -2.90
C GLY A 200 -18.86 -13.60 -3.76
N TRP A 201 -18.30 -12.55 -3.15
CA TRP A 201 -17.64 -11.48 -3.90
C TRP A 201 -16.36 -11.92 -4.59
N ASP A 202 -15.67 -12.92 -4.07
CA ASP A 202 -14.50 -13.53 -4.70
C ASP A 202 -14.84 -14.13 -6.06
N GLU A 203 -15.89 -14.96 -6.14
CA GLU A 203 -16.36 -15.54 -7.41
C GLU A 203 -16.81 -14.46 -8.39
N LEU A 204 -17.55 -13.45 -7.89
CA LEU A 204 -18.04 -12.34 -8.68
C LEU A 204 -16.90 -11.49 -9.28
N LEU A 205 -15.85 -11.21 -8.50
CA LEU A 205 -14.67 -10.47 -8.96
C LEU A 205 -13.86 -11.28 -9.98
N LEU A 206 -13.75 -12.60 -9.80
CA LEU A 206 -13.10 -13.47 -10.79
C LEU A 206 -13.88 -13.49 -12.11
N PHE A 207 -15.21 -13.54 -12.05
CA PHE A 207 -16.07 -13.42 -13.23
C PHE A 207 -15.86 -12.09 -13.96
N LEU A 208 -15.95 -10.97 -13.24
CA LEU A 208 -15.74 -9.62 -13.80
C LEU A 208 -14.34 -9.46 -14.42
N ALA A 209 -13.32 -10.08 -13.83
CA ALA A 209 -11.95 -10.00 -14.33
C ALA A 209 -11.69 -10.85 -15.58
N ASN A 210 -12.48 -11.89 -15.81
CA ASN A 210 -12.30 -12.82 -16.93
C ASN A 210 -13.26 -12.56 -18.12
N SER A 211 -14.40 -11.92 -17.88
CA SER A 211 -15.42 -11.70 -18.90
C SER A 211 -15.04 -10.58 -19.88
N ASP A 212 -15.11 -10.88 -21.18
CA ASP A 212 -14.89 -9.89 -22.25
C ASP A 212 -16.02 -8.85 -22.34
N ASP A 213 -17.23 -9.21 -21.91
CA ASP A 213 -18.39 -8.30 -21.93
C ASP A 213 -18.35 -7.29 -20.78
N GLU A 214 -17.59 -7.57 -19.72
CA GLU A 214 -17.51 -6.74 -18.50
C GLU A 214 -16.25 -5.85 -18.44
N GLN A 215 -15.53 -5.70 -19.56
CA GLN A 215 -14.28 -4.94 -19.63
C GLN A 215 -14.40 -3.48 -19.13
N MET A 216 -15.59 -2.88 -19.18
CA MET A 216 -15.85 -1.54 -18.62
C MET A 216 -15.59 -1.45 -17.11
N PHE A 217 -15.67 -2.57 -16.38
CA PHE A 217 -15.42 -2.64 -14.95
C PHE A 217 -13.98 -3.03 -14.61
N ALA A 218 -13.11 -3.27 -15.60
CA ALA A 218 -11.77 -3.82 -15.38
C ALA A 218 -10.92 -2.99 -14.41
N PHE A 219 -10.92 -1.66 -14.52
CA PHE A 219 -10.19 -0.80 -13.58
C PHE A 219 -10.71 -0.93 -12.14
N HIS A 220 -12.02 -0.86 -11.96
CA HIS A 220 -12.65 -1.03 -10.65
C HIS A 220 -12.34 -2.40 -10.03
N THR A 221 -12.43 -3.46 -10.83
CA THR A 221 -12.11 -4.83 -10.40
C THR A 221 -10.64 -4.94 -9.99
N LEU A 222 -9.72 -4.40 -10.78
CA LEU A 222 -8.29 -4.40 -10.48
C LEU A 222 -7.97 -3.62 -9.19
N GLU A 223 -8.59 -2.46 -9.01
CA GLU A 223 -8.48 -1.65 -7.81
C GLU A 223 -8.93 -2.42 -6.57
N ILE A 224 -10.12 -3.03 -6.62
CA ILE A 224 -10.66 -3.82 -5.51
C ILE A 224 -9.71 -4.96 -5.16
N ILE A 225 -9.24 -5.72 -6.15
CA ILE A 225 -8.30 -6.84 -5.93
C ILE A 225 -6.99 -6.35 -5.31
N SER A 226 -6.44 -5.24 -5.80
CA SER A 226 -5.22 -4.66 -5.23
C SER A 226 -5.42 -4.23 -3.77
N LEU A 227 -6.58 -3.65 -3.46
CA LEU A 227 -6.92 -3.21 -2.13
C LEU A 227 -7.23 -4.37 -1.18
N MET A 228 -7.76 -5.49 -1.67
CA MET A 228 -7.93 -6.72 -0.89
C MET A 228 -6.59 -7.28 -0.42
N LEU A 229 -5.54 -7.10 -1.21
CA LEU A 229 -4.22 -7.69 -0.99
C LEU A 229 -3.20 -6.70 -0.43
N ARG A 230 -3.60 -5.44 -0.19
CA ARG A 230 -2.69 -4.32 0.13
C ARG A 230 -1.86 -4.52 1.41
N GLU A 231 -2.38 -5.29 2.37
CA GLU A 231 -1.70 -5.55 3.66
C GLU A 231 -0.84 -6.82 3.61
N GLN A 232 -0.90 -7.58 2.51
CA GLN A 232 -0.18 -8.83 2.31
C GLN A 232 1.12 -8.64 1.51
N THR A 233 2.04 -9.58 1.70
CA THR A 233 3.18 -9.77 0.78
C THR A 233 3.00 -11.09 0.03
N PRO A 234 3.41 -11.17 -1.24
CA PRO A 234 3.25 -12.37 -2.05
C PRO A 234 3.96 -13.58 -1.44
N GLU A 235 5.14 -13.40 -0.82
CA GLU A 235 5.87 -14.47 -0.14
C GLU A 235 5.09 -15.06 1.04
N LEU A 236 4.50 -14.20 1.88
CA LEU A 236 3.69 -14.64 3.03
C LEU A 236 2.46 -15.45 2.59
N LEU A 237 1.78 -15.04 1.52
CA LEU A 237 0.63 -15.78 1.01
C LEU A 237 1.05 -17.09 0.35
N ALA A 238 2.15 -17.12 -0.40
CA ALA A 238 2.63 -18.32 -1.05
C ALA A 238 3.00 -19.43 -0.06
N CYS A 239 3.56 -19.07 1.10
CA CYS A 239 3.91 -20.00 2.17
C CYS A 239 2.75 -20.31 3.14
N ALA A 240 1.55 -19.74 2.94
CA ALA A 240 0.41 -19.99 3.81
C ALA A 240 0.07 -21.49 3.84
N GLY A 241 -0.12 -22.05 5.04
CA GLY A 241 -0.43 -23.47 5.25
C GLY A 241 0.78 -24.43 5.28
N ASN A 242 1.96 -24.01 4.81
CA ASN A 242 3.17 -24.86 4.84
C ASN A 242 3.80 -24.92 6.24
N ARG A 243 3.43 -25.94 7.03
CA ARG A 243 3.97 -26.20 8.38
C ARG A 243 5.49 -26.46 8.43
N ALA A 244 6.06 -26.99 7.34
CA ALA A 244 7.48 -27.32 7.26
C ALA A 244 8.36 -26.07 7.07
N GLU A 245 7.90 -25.13 6.24
CA GLU A 245 8.56 -23.84 6.02
C GLU A 245 8.41 -22.92 7.22
N THR A 246 7.27 -22.93 7.93
CA THR A 246 7.09 -22.12 9.15
C THR A 246 8.11 -22.43 10.24
N LYS A 247 8.64 -23.66 10.35
CA LYS A 247 9.75 -23.98 11.28
C LYS A 247 11.10 -23.43 10.81
N SER A 248 11.39 -23.55 9.51
CA SER A 248 12.60 -22.98 8.91
C SER A 248 12.58 -21.45 8.97
N GLU A 249 11.42 -20.86 8.71
CA GLU A 249 11.14 -19.44 8.72
C GLU A 249 11.06 -18.86 10.14
N LEU A 250 10.49 -19.60 11.11
CA LEU A 250 10.65 -19.29 12.53
C LEU A 250 12.12 -19.32 12.94
N ASN A 251 12.91 -20.25 12.40
CA ASN A 251 14.34 -20.31 12.68
C ASN A 251 15.11 -19.17 12.00
N THR A 252 14.79 -18.77 10.76
CA THR A 252 15.40 -17.61 10.11
C THR A 252 14.96 -16.30 10.76
N ARG A 253 13.68 -16.16 11.15
CA ARG A 253 13.14 -15.02 11.90
C ARG A 253 13.73 -14.98 13.30
N ARG A 254 13.92 -16.11 14.00
CA ARG A 254 14.70 -16.17 15.26
C ARG A 254 16.13 -15.73 15.04
N LYS A 255 16.82 -16.25 14.02
CA LYS A 255 18.19 -15.84 13.69
C LYS A 255 18.26 -14.36 13.30
N LEU A 256 17.22 -13.81 12.68
CA LEU A 256 17.12 -12.39 12.35
C LEU A 256 16.90 -11.55 13.62
N ILE A 257 15.95 -11.94 14.47
CA ILE A 257 15.70 -11.31 15.77
C ILE A 257 16.96 -11.40 16.64
N GLU A 258 17.67 -12.51 16.62
CA GLU A 258 18.94 -12.70 17.31
C GLU A 258 20.03 -11.80 16.73
N ARG A 259 20.16 -11.71 15.40
CA ARG A 259 21.07 -10.74 14.75
C ARG A 259 20.70 -9.29 15.07
N LEU A 260 19.42 -8.95 15.12
CA LEU A 260 18.93 -7.61 15.48
C LEU A 260 19.17 -7.34 16.96
N LYS A 261 18.93 -8.30 17.86
CA LYS A 261 19.27 -8.20 19.28
C LYS A 261 20.77 -8.06 19.49
N ILE A 262 21.60 -8.83 18.78
CA ILE A 262 23.06 -8.68 18.82
C ILE A 262 23.44 -7.29 18.31
N ARG A 263 22.82 -6.79 17.23
CA ARG A 263 23.04 -5.42 16.74
C ARG A 263 22.63 -4.37 17.78
N ASP A 264 21.43 -4.46 18.34
CA ASP A 264 20.91 -3.54 19.34
C ASP A 264 21.74 -3.61 20.64
N ASP A 265 22.21 -4.80 21.03
CA ASP A 265 23.10 -5.00 22.17
C ASP A 265 24.50 -4.47 21.87
N MET A 266 24.99 -4.59 20.64
CA MET A 266 26.24 -3.96 20.18
C MET A 266 26.09 -2.45 20.15
N GLU A 267 24.98 -1.90 19.67
CA GLU A 267 24.69 -0.47 19.66
C GLU A 267 24.51 0.06 21.09
N ARG A 268 23.83 -0.69 21.96
CA ARG A 268 23.68 -0.38 23.39
C ARG A 268 25.00 -0.46 24.11
N LYS A 269 25.84 -1.47 23.85
CA LYS A 269 27.20 -1.57 24.38
C LYS A 269 28.05 -0.43 23.85
N ASN A 270 28.03 -0.14 22.56
CA ASN A 270 28.74 0.98 21.96
C ASN A 270 28.27 2.31 22.53
N PHE A 271 26.97 2.47 22.80
CA PHE A 271 26.40 3.63 23.47
C PHE A 271 26.85 3.72 24.94
N LEU A 272 26.84 2.61 25.67
CA LEU A 272 27.32 2.54 27.05
C LEU A 272 28.83 2.75 27.14
N TYR A 273 29.60 2.29 26.15
CA TYR A 273 31.03 2.56 26.00
C TYR A 273 31.27 4.01 25.59
N ALA A 274 30.40 4.61 24.77
CA ALA A 274 30.42 6.03 24.41
C ALA A 274 29.99 6.95 25.57
N CYS A 275 29.26 6.41 26.54
CA CYS A 275 28.99 7.08 27.80
C CYS A 275 30.26 6.97 28.68
N ASN A 276 30.84 8.12 29.05
CA ASN A 276 32.01 8.16 29.93
C ASN A 276 31.79 7.29 31.19
N LEU A 277 32.65 6.29 31.38
CA LEU A 277 32.71 5.46 32.60
C LEU A 277 33.17 6.24 33.85
N ARG A 278 33.51 7.53 33.68
CA ARG A 278 33.91 8.45 34.74
C ARG A 278 32.75 9.39 35.07
N GLN A 279 32.69 9.84 36.33
CA GLN A 279 31.68 10.80 36.79
C GLN A 279 31.64 12.02 35.85
N ALA A 280 30.44 12.53 35.54
CA ALA A 280 30.20 13.62 34.58
C ALA A 280 30.98 14.93 34.83
N ARG A 281 31.67 15.07 35.97
CA ARG A 281 32.52 16.22 36.34
C ARG A 281 34.01 15.99 36.10
N PHE A 282 34.43 14.79 35.71
CA PHE A 282 35.82 14.53 35.33
C PHE A 282 36.05 15.00 33.89
N GLY A 283 36.23 16.32 33.72
CA GLY A 283 36.63 16.93 32.46
C GLY A 283 38.15 17.06 32.43
N GLY A 284 38.83 16.17 31.69
CA GLY A 284 40.24 16.39 31.36
C GLY A 284 40.37 17.66 30.51
N ALA A 285 41.47 18.40 30.65
CA ALA A 285 41.80 19.52 29.77
C ALA A 285 43.01 19.12 28.92
N PHE A 286 42.86 19.18 27.60
CA PHE A 286 43.86 18.78 26.63
C PHE A 286 44.23 19.97 25.75
N GLU A 287 45.50 20.11 25.39
CA GLU A 287 45.94 21.12 24.43
C GLU A 287 46.01 20.48 23.04
N LEU A 288 45.27 21.05 22.07
CA LEU A 288 45.42 20.65 20.67
C LEU A 288 46.65 21.33 20.07
N VAL A 289 47.69 20.53 19.86
CA VAL A 289 48.88 20.94 19.11
C VAL A 289 48.47 21.31 17.67
N ASN A 290 49.04 22.38 17.13
CA ASN A 290 48.79 22.90 15.77
C ASN A 290 47.38 23.48 15.52
N THR A 291 46.56 23.71 16.56
CA THR A 291 45.29 24.42 16.44
C THR A 291 45.32 25.69 17.30
N PRO A 292 45.63 26.88 16.74
CA PRO A 292 45.69 28.10 17.52
C PRO A 292 44.29 28.56 17.95
N SER A 293 44.19 29.03 19.19
CA SER A 293 43.04 29.76 19.71
C SER A 293 43.05 31.22 19.23
N LEU A 294 42.00 31.98 19.56
CA LEU A 294 41.92 33.42 19.31
C LEU A 294 43.08 34.24 19.92
N SER A 295 43.81 33.66 20.87
CA SER A 295 44.96 34.28 21.54
C SER A 295 46.33 33.78 21.04
N GLU A 296 46.35 33.08 19.90
CA GLU A 296 47.54 32.40 19.32
C GLU A 296 48.17 31.30 20.19
N ARG A 297 47.55 30.95 21.32
CA ARG A 297 47.91 29.80 22.17
C ARG A 297 47.19 28.53 21.71
N PRO A 298 47.72 27.31 22.01
CA PRO A 298 47.03 26.05 21.68
C PRO A 298 45.58 26.02 22.19
N LEU A 299 44.66 25.52 21.36
CA LEU A 299 43.25 25.38 21.72
C LEU A 299 43.07 24.34 22.83
N ILE A 300 42.34 24.71 23.89
CA ILE A 300 42.01 23.78 24.97
C ILE A 300 40.75 22.99 24.61
N TYR A 301 40.81 21.66 24.75
CA TYR A 301 39.70 20.73 24.55
C TYR A 301 39.36 20.01 25.85
N HIS A 302 38.06 19.98 26.16
CA HIS A 302 37.56 19.51 27.46
C HIS A 302 36.81 18.17 27.40
N HIS A 303 36.64 17.56 26.22
CA HIS A 303 36.04 16.23 26.14
C HIS A 303 37.09 15.14 26.30
N ASP A 304 36.63 13.97 26.74
CA ASP A 304 37.50 12.82 26.99
C ASP A 304 38.06 12.25 25.67
N ILE A 305 39.38 12.39 25.46
CA ILE A 305 40.08 11.83 24.30
C ILE A 305 40.47 10.36 24.49
N THR A 306 40.40 9.83 25.72
CA THR A 306 40.80 8.45 26.04
C THR A 306 39.83 7.41 25.50
N HIS A 307 38.59 7.83 25.20
CA HIS A 307 37.54 6.99 24.61
C HIS A 307 37.92 6.43 23.23
N LYS A 308 38.42 7.28 22.32
CA LYS A 308 38.85 6.86 20.98
C LYS A 308 40.08 5.94 21.03
N ALA A 309 41.02 6.24 21.93
CA ALA A 309 42.22 5.43 22.14
C ALA A 309 41.89 4.03 22.65
N GLN A 310 40.93 3.90 23.57
CA GLN A 310 40.48 2.62 24.13
C GLN A 310 39.66 1.78 23.13
N MET A 311 38.85 2.41 22.28
CA MET A 311 38.11 1.72 21.22
C MET A 311 39.06 1.03 20.21
N ALA A 312 40.15 1.71 19.83
CA ALA A 312 41.18 1.12 18.98
C ALA A 312 41.90 -0.08 19.64
N THR A 313 42.03 -0.09 20.98
CA THR A 313 42.64 -1.19 21.74
C THR A 313 41.72 -2.41 21.89
N VAL A 314 40.40 -2.22 21.89
CA VAL A 314 39.44 -3.33 21.98
C VAL A 314 39.24 -4.01 20.62
N ILE A 315 39.26 -3.25 19.53
CA ILE A 315 39.18 -3.78 18.16
C ILE A 315 40.44 -4.59 17.80
N SER A 316 41.63 -4.12 18.18
CA SER A 316 42.90 -4.83 17.98
C SER A 316 43.09 -6.07 18.86
N LYS A 317 42.26 -6.27 19.90
CA LYS A 317 42.23 -7.54 20.65
C LYS A 317 41.35 -8.61 20.03
N GLN A 318 40.50 -8.25 19.06
CA GLN A 318 39.65 -9.20 18.32
C GLN A 318 40.28 -9.69 17.02
N LEU A 319 41.30 -8.99 16.53
CA LEU A 319 42.07 -9.31 15.36
C LEU A 319 43.50 -9.43 15.87
N ASP A 320 44.08 -10.64 16.03
CA ASP A 320 45.43 -10.88 16.59
C ASP A 320 46.55 -10.14 15.80
N SER A 321 46.61 -8.82 15.92
CA SER A 321 47.61 -7.96 15.31
C SER A 321 48.02 -6.92 16.34
N SER A 322 49.23 -7.10 16.86
CA SER A 322 49.94 -6.13 17.67
C SER A 322 50.33 -4.94 16.79
N VAL A 323 49.37 -4.05 16.51
CA VAL A 323 49.66 -2.74 15.93
C VAL A 323 49.80 -1.77 17.09
N ASP A 324 50.98 -1.15 17.20
CA ASP A 324 51.34 -0.21 18.26
C ASP A 324 50.27 0.86 18.48
N VAL A 325 49.71 0.90 19.69
CA VAL A 325 48.57 1.72 20.12
C VAL A 325 48.94 3.20 20.29
N VAL A 326 50.13 3.62 19.86
CA VAL A 326 50.72 4.93 20.22
C VAL A 326 50.29 6.06 19.27
N ASP A 327 49.84 5.78 18.04
CA ASP A 327 49.66 6.83 17.01
C ASP A 327 48.21 7.31 16.75
N ASN A 328 47.19 6.73 17.37
CA ASN A 328 45.78 7.08 17.07
C ASN A 328 45.12 8.12 17.98
N VAL A 329 45.88 8.80 18.85
CA VAL A 329 45.35 9.84 19.78
C VAL A 329 45.23 11.24 19.11
N GLY A 330 45.57 11.36 17.82
CA GLY A 330 45.73 12.67 17.17
C GLY A 330 44.46 13.37 16.65
N ILE A 331 43.33 12.67 16.45
CA ILE A 331 42.16 13.24 15.77
C ILE A 331 40.95 13.38 16.70
N VAL A 332 40.76 14.60 17.17
CA VAL A 332 39.68 15.00 18.07
C VAL A 332 38.47 15.50 17.26
N GLU A 333 37.25 15.09 17.63
CA GLU A 333 36.03 15.61 16.99
C GLU A 333 35.61 16.91 17.68
N LEU A 334 35.76 18.04 16.98
CA LEU A 334 35.46 19.38 17.49
C LEU A 334 33.95 19.69 17.50
N ASP A 335 33.12 18.84 16.88
CA ASP A 335 31.67 19.03 16.80
C ASP A 335 30.90 18.40 17.97
N VAL A 336 31.59 17.67 18.84
CA VAL A 336 31.02 17.11 20.07
C VAL A 336 30.50 18.25 20.94
N GLY A 337 29.25 18.15 21.40
CA GLY A 337 28.60 19.18 22.22
C GLY A 337 28.16 20.45 21.47
N LYS A 338 28.50 20.63 20.18
CA LYS A 338 27.94 21.72 19.39
C LYS A 338 26.43 21.57 19.26
N ARG A 339 25.71 22.68 19.38
CA ARG A 339 24.25 22.71 19.29
C ARG A 339 23.82 22.23 17.90
N LYS A 340 23.29 21.01 17.81
CA LYS A 340 22.77 20.46 16.56
C LYS A 340 21.48 21.20 16.20
N PHE A 341 21.52 21.99 15.13
CA PHE A 341 20.33 22.67 14.63
C PHE A 341 19.32 21.64 14.09
N ARG A 342 18.05 21.79 14.49
CA ARG A 342 16.96 20.94 13.99
C ARG A 342 16.89 21.07 12.47
N LYS A 343 17.04 19.95 11.74
CA LYS A 343 16.82 19.93 10.29
C LYS A 343 15.39 20.46 10.02
N PRO A 344 15.23 21.50 9.18
CA PRO A 344 13.91 21.98 8.77
C PRO A 344 13.07 20.85 8.17
N LYS A 345 11.73 20.90 8.34
CA LYS A 345 10.82 19.82 7.88
C LYS A 345 11.03 19.44 6.40
N HIS A 346 11.32 20.40 5.52
CA HIS A 346 11.56 20.21 4.09
C HIS A 346 12.89 19.50 3.74
N ARG A 347 13.80 19.29 4.73
CA ARG A 347 15.09 18.58 4.56
C ARG A 347 15.15 17.28 5.36
N LYS A 348 14.00 16.83 5.88
CA LYS A 348 13.90 15.52 6.52
C LYS A 348 13.81 14.44 5.45
N PRO A 349 14.39 13.25 5.71
CA PRO A 349 14.28 12.15 4.78
C PRO A 349 12.82 11.69 4.67
N LEU A 350 12.46 11.15 3.50
CA LEU A 350 11.18 10.51 3.29
C LEU A 350 11.16 9.20 4.12
N VAL A 351 10.45 9.21 5.25
CA VAL A 351 10.23 8.02 6.07
C VAL A 351 8.90 7.42 5.65
N ASP A 352 8.94 6.50 4.69
CA ASP A 352 7.81 5.62 4.43
C ASP A 352 8.08 4.26 5.09
N ARG A 353 7.06 3.72 5.74
CA ARG A 353 7.11 2.37 6.32
C ARG A 353 5.97 1.61 5.67
N PRO A 354 6.24 0.60 4.85
CA PRO A 354 5.16 -0.20 4.33
C PRO A 354 4.48 -0.90 5.51
N VAL A 355 3.16 -0.72 5.63
CA VAL A 355 2.35 -1.38 6.64
C VAL A 355 2.02 -2.77 6.09
N HIS A 356 3.00 -3.68 6.14
CA HIS A 356 2.73 -5.10 5.91
C HIS A 356 2.26 -5.72 7.22
N ARG A 357 1.19 -6.50 7.15
CA ARG A 357 0.62 -7.19 8.30
C ARG A 357 0.46 -8.66 7.98
N ARG A 358 0.67 -9.52 8.97
CA ARG A 358 0.31 -10.93 8.86
C ARG A 358 -1.14 -11.14 9.31
N SER A 359 -2.03 -11.42 8.37
CA SER A 359 -3.42 -11.80 8.67
C SER A 359 -3.51 -13.20 9.28
N ILE A 360 -4.66 -13.52 9.88
CA ILE A 360 -4.95 -14.87 10.39
C ILE A 360 -4.86 -15.92 9.28
N LEU A 361 -4.45 -17.14 9.63
CA LEU A 361 -4.20 -18.22 8.66
C LEU A 361 -5.42 -18.50 7.75
N ALA A 362 -6.64 -18.42 8.28
CA ALA A 362 -7.86 -18.63 7.47
C ALA A 362 -7.99 -17.62 6.33
N VAL A 363 -7.75 -16.33 6.61
CA VAL A 363 -7.75 -15.26 5.59
C VAL A 363 -6.57 -15.45 4.63
N GLN A 364 -5.39 -15.85 5.13
CA GLN A 364 -4.25 -16.11 4.24
C GLN A 364 -4.50 -17.26 3.26
N LEU A 365 -5.13 -18.35 3.70
CA LEU A 365 -5.49 -19.48 2.84
C LEU A 365 -6.56 -19.10 1.81
N TYR A 366 -7.56 -18.32 2.24
CA TYR A 366 -8.55 -17.74 1.34
C TYR A 366 -7.89 -16.88 0.25
N LEU A 367 -7.07 -15.89 0.65
CA LEU A 367 -6.39 -15.00 -0.30
C LEU A 367 -5.41 -15.76 -1.20
N GLN A 368 -4.69 -16.77 -0.69
CA GLN A 368 -3.82 -17.63 -1.49
C GLN A 368 -4.63 -18.39 -2.57
N GLY A 369 -5.79 -18.96 -2.21
CA GLY A 369 -6.69 -19.64 -3.14
C GLY A 369 -7.24 -18.69 -4.20
N PHE A 370 -7.70 -17.51 -3.78
CA PHE A 370 -8.17 -16.45 -4.69
C PHE A 370 -7.06 -16.00 -5.65
N CYS A 371 -5.86 -15.71 -5.15
CA CYS A 371 -4.73 -15.30 -5.98
C CYS A 371 -4.35 -16.35 -7.03
N TRP A 372 -4.43 -17.63 -6.67
CA TRP A 372 -4.16 -18.72 -7.60
C TRP A 372 -5.22 -18.81 -8.71
N GLN A 373 -6.51 -18.71 -8.36
CA GLN A 373 -7.59 -18.68 -9.35
C GLN A 373 -7.48 -17.46 -10.27
N PHE A 374 -7.20 -16.28 -9.69
CA PHE A 374 -7.00 -15.06 -10.45
C PHE A 374 -5.83 -15.18 -11.45
N LEU A 375 -4.70 -15.75 -11.05
CA LEU A 375 -3.58 -16.01 -11.97
C LEU A 375 -3.96 -16.96 -13.10
N LYS A 376 -4.65 -18.06 -12.78
CA LYS A 376 -4.96 -19.12 -13.74
C LYS A 376 -5.94 -18.65 -14.82
N PHE A 377 -6.92 -17.84 -14.44
CA PHE A 377 -8.04 -17.51 -15.33
C PHE A 377 -8.11 -16.03 -15.71
N CYS A 378 -7.82 -15.11 -14.79
CA CYS A 378 -8.22 -13.71 -14.94
C CYS A 378 -7.05 -12.75 -15.25
N TYR A 379 -5.82 -13.06 -14.83
CA TYR A 379 -4.70 -12.12 -14.86
C TYR A 379 -4.36 -11.62 -16.27
N ASN A 380 -4.14 -12.52 -17.23
CA ASN A 380 -3.79 -12.10 -18.60
C ASN A 380 -4.92 -11.30 -19.27
N PRO A 381 -6.20 -11.74 -19.26
CA PRO A 381 -7.30 -10.95 -19.80
C PRO A 381 -7.41 -9.54 -19.20
N ILE A 382 -7.49 -9.41 -17.88
CA ILE A 382 -7.70 -8.11 -17.24
C ILE A 382 -6.49 -7.18 -17.43
N MET A 383 -5.26 -7.70 -17.35
CA MET A 383 -4.06 -6.88 -17.53
C MET A 383 -3.96 -6.35 -18.97
N ARG A 384 -4.35 -7.14 -19.98
CA ARG A 384 -4.42 -6.69 -21.37
C ARG A 384 -5.40 -5.52 -21.55
N VAL A 385 -6.60 -5.67 -21.00
CA VAL A 385 -7.67 -4.66 -21.09
C VAL A 385 -7.22 -3.36 -20.42
N VAL A 386 -6.68 -3.46 -19.20
CA VAL A 386 -6.20 -2.31 -18.44
C VAL A 386 -5.01 -1.64 -19.14
N GLN A 387 -4.03 -2.41 -19.63
CA GLN A 387 -2.88 -1.86 -20.36
C GLN A 387 -3.32 -1.10 -21.63
N SER A 388 -4.26 -1.66 -22.40
CA SER A 388 -4.84 -1.00 -23.57
C SER A 388 -5.55 0.30 -23.18
N GLY A 389 -6.29 0.30 -22.07
CA GLY A 389 -6.95 1.50 -21.51
C GLY A 389 -5.94 2.59 -21.11
N LEU A 390 -4.86 2.22 -20.42
CA LEU A 390 -3.79 3.13 -20.00
C LEU A 390 -3.07 3.74 -21.21
N THR A 391 -2.77 2.95 -22.22
CA THR A 391 -2.07 3.41 -23.45
C THR A 391 -2.93 4.39 -24.24
N ARG A 392 -4.24 4.17 -24.26
CA ARG A 392 -5.22 5.05 -24.94
C ARG A 392 -5.58 6.30 -24.14
N GLN A 393 -4.99 6.50 -22.95
CA GLN A 393 -5.35 7.58 -22.00
C GLN A 393 -6.85 7.62 -21.67
N ALA A 394 -7.51 6.44 -21.69
CA ALA A 394 -8.91 6.31 -21.31
C ALA A 394 -9.11 6.18 -19.79
N SER A 395 -8.02 6.17 -19.02
CA SER A 395 -8.00 5.97 -17.57
C SER A 395 -8.05 7.28 -16.78
N GLN A 396 -8.42 7.19 -15.51
CA GLN A 396 -8.32 8.30 -14.57
C GLN A 396 -6.86 8.53 -14.16
N GLU A 397 -6.58 9.69 -13.56
CA GLU A 397 -5.27 9.94 -12.96
C GLU A 397 -5.03 8.92 -11.84
N ASN A 398 -3.85 8.29 -11.82
CA ASN A 398 -3.35 7.33 -10.83
C ASN A 398 -3.75 5.86 -11.07
N ASP A 399 -4.60 5.55 -12.04
CA ASP A 399 -5.00 4.17 -12.35
C ASP A 399 -3.79 3.29 -12.72
N GLU A 400 -2.74 3.91 -13.28
CA GLU A 400 -1.50 3.23 -13.63
C GLU A 400 -0.79 2.63 -12.41
N THR A 401 -1.03 3.18 -11.21
CA THR A 401 -0.43 2.68 -9.98
C THR A 401 -1.02 1.34 -9.56
N TYR A 402 -2.30 1.10 -9.80
CA TYR A 402 -2.94 -0.19 -9.52
C TYR A 402 -2.50 -1.27 -10.51
N PHE A 403 -2.28 -0.90 -11.77
CA PHE A 403 -1.68 -1.79 -12.76
C PHE A 403 -0.26 -2.21 -12.36
N LEU A 404 0.60 -1.25 -12.03
CA LEU A 404 1.97 -1.51 -11.57
C LEU A 404 1.97 -2.36 -10.29
N TRP A 405 1.14 -2.02 -9.32
CA TRP A 405 1.02 -2.77 -8.07
C TRP A 405 0.59 -4.22 -8.33
N THR A 406 -0.44 -4.42 -9.15
CA THR A 406 -0.96 -5.75 -9.50
C THR A 406 0.10 -6.56 -10.24
N MET A 407 0.78 -5.95 -11.21
CA MET A 407 1.88 -6.57 -11.93
C MET A 407 2.95 -7.08 -10.96
N ARG A 408 3.48 -6.20 -10.11
CA ARG A 408 4.50 -6.56 -9.12
C ARG A 408 4.03 -7.67 -8.19
N PHE A 409 2.84 -7.54 -7.61
CA PHE A 409 2.35 -8.48 -6.61
C PHE A 409 2.16 -9.87 -7.20
N PHE A 410 1.44 -9.98 -8.32
CA PHE A 410 1.09 -11.29 -8.90
C PHE A 410 2.26 -11.95 -9.64
N MET A 411 3.18 -11.19 -10.22
CA MET A 411 4.43 -11.76 -10.75
C MET A 411 5.29 -12.34 -9.62
N ALA A 412 5.44 -11.61 -8.52
CA ALA A 412 6.14 -12.09 -7.35
C ALA A 412 5.45 -13.33 -6.75
N PHE A 413 4.12 -13.31 -6.61
CA PHE A 413 3.35 -14.45 -6.11
C PHE A 413 3.51 -15.67 -7.02
N CYS A 414 3.36 -15.52 -8.35
CA CYS A 414 3.57 -16.59 -9.31
C CYS A 414 5.00 -17.15 -9.22
N ARG A 415 6.01 -16.30 -9.07
CA ARG A 415 7.42 -16.71 -8.94
C ARG A 415 7.66 -17.65 -7.76
N VAL A 416 6.99 -17.42 -6.63
CA VAL A 416 7.17 -18.22 -5.41
C VAL A 416 6.13 -19.32 -5.23
N TYR A 417 4.95 -19.20 -5.86
CA TYR A 417 3.84 -20.13 -5.72
C TYR A 417 3.50 -20.77 -7.07
N ARG A 418 3.90 -22.04 -7.25
CA ARG A 418 3.59 -22.88 -8.43
C ARG A 418 3.89 -22.17 -9.76
N PHE A 419 5.13 -21.73 -9.92
CA PHE A 419 5.54 -20.90 -11.05
C PHE A 419 5.17 -21.50 -12.42
N ARG A 420 4.41 -20.71 -13.20
CA ARG A 420 4.10 -20.95 -14.61
C ARG A 420 4.14 -19.62 -15.35
N SER A 421 5.02 -19.50 -16.34
CA SER A 421 5.17 -18.28 -17.14
C SER A 421 3.90 -17.92 -17.91
N ASP A 422 3.10 -18.91 -18.28
CA ASP A 422 1.93 -18.74 -19.14
C ASP A 422 0.88 -17.85 -18.47
N TYR A 423 0.74 -17.94 -17.14
CA TYR A 423 -0.21 -17.15 -16.34
C TYR A 423 0.17 -15.68 -16.20
N ILE A 424 1.41 -15.30 -16.51
CA ILE A 424 1.90 -13.91 -16.44
C ILE A 424 2.40 -13.39 -17.79
N SER A 425 2.12 -14.13 -18.86
CA SER A 425 2.63 -13.89 -20.22
C SER A 425 2.26 -12.51 -20.77
N GLU A 426 1.10 -11.95 -20.40
CA GLU A 426 0.69 -10.62 -20.85
C GLU A 426 1.67 -9.54 -20.37
N THR A 427 2.05 -9.61 -19.09
CA THR A 427 2.96 -8.64 -18.46
C THR A 427 4.43 -8.95 -18.71
N LEU A 428 4.77 -10.17 -19.11
CA LEU A 428 6.13 -10.63 -19.32
C LEU A 428 6.51 -10.50 -20.81
N SER A 429 6.43 -9.28 -21.32
CA SER A 429 6.66 -8.96 -22.73
C SER A 429 7.55 -7.72 -22.90
N VAL A 430 8.25 -7.62 -24.03
CA VAL A 430 9.13 -6.47 -24.34
C VAL A 430 8.37 -5.13 -24.35
N PRO A 431 7.15 -5.01 -24.90
CA PRO A 431 6.39 -3.75 -24.86
C PRO A 431 6.06 -3.30 -23.43
N ILE A 432 5.68 -4.23 -22.56
CA ILE A 432 5.42 -3.91 -21.14
C ILE A 432 6.70 -3.45 -20.44
N PHE A 433 7.83 -4.10 -20.73
CA PHE A 433 9.11 -3.69 -20.16
C PHE A 433 9.50 -2.26 -20.55
N HIS A 434 9.35 -1.91 -21.82
CA HIS A 434 9.54 -0.53 -22.31
C HIS A 434 8.57 0.43 -21.61
N TRP A 435 7.29 0.05 -21.49
CA TRP A 435 6.30 0.89 -20.82
C TRP A 435 6.66 1.15 -19.35
N ILE A 436 7.15 0.15 -18.62
CA ILE A 436 7.63 0.34 -17.23
C ILE A 436 8.84 1.28 -17.20
N TYR A 437 9.79 1.11 -18.13
CA TYR A 437 10.92 2.01 -18.26
C TYR A 437 10.45 3.47 -18.46
N ASP A 438 9.50 3.71 -19.37
CA ASP A 438 8.93 5.04 -19.60
C ASP A 438 8.29 5.60 -18.32
N GLN A 439 7.55 4.78 -17.56
CA GLN A 439 6.99 5.20 -16.27
C GLN A 439 8.07 5.58 -15.26
N VAL A 440 9.17 4.82 -15.17
CA VAL A 440 10.29 5.15 -14.28
C VAL A 440 10.91 6.50 -14.66
N ILE A 441 11.17 6.72 -15.95
CA ILE A 441 11.72 7.99 -16.44
C ILE A 441 10.74 9.14 -16.15
N ASN A 442 9.46 8.97 -16.48
CA ASN A 442 8.42 9.95 -16.24
C ASN A 442 8.33 10.36 -14.76
N TYR A 443 8.29 9.40 -13.83
CA TYR A 443 8.23 9.74 -12.40
C TYR A 443 9.53 10.31 -11.85
N LYS A 444 10.68 9.93 -12.42
CA LYS A 444 11.97 10.55 -12.10
C LYS A 444 11.97 12.03 -12.51
N GLU A 445 11.46 12.36 -13.69
CA GLU A 445 11.35 13.74 -14.16
C GLU A 445 10.40 14.57 -13.29
N HIS A 446 9.23 14.03 -12.95
CA HIS A 446 8.30 14.65 -12.01
C HIS A 446 8.93 14.92 -10.63
N LEU A 447 9.73 13.98 -10.12
CA LEU A 447 10.44 14.19 -8.86
C LEU A 447 11.49 15.30 -8.97
N VAL A 448 12.09 15.48 -10.16
CA VAL A 448 13.09 16.52 -10.43
C VAL A 448 12.46 17.90 -10.57
N THR A 449 11.29 18.02 -11.19
CA THR A 449 10.58 19.29 -11.34
C THR A 449 10.00 19.76 -10.00
N ASP A 450 9.49 18.83 -9.18
CA ASP A 450 8.87 19.11 -7.87
C ASP A 450 9.87 19.19 -6.69
N LYS A 451 11.18 19.31 -6.95
CA LYS A 451 12.27 19.40 -5.94
C LYS A 451 12.04 20.45 -4.84
N ARG A 452 11.18 21.44 -5.06
CA ARG A 452 10.83 22.47 -4.05
C ARG A 452 9.80 21.93 -3.06
N GLY A 453 10.27 21.43 -1.91
CA GLY A 453 9.42 21.16 -0.74
C GLY A 453 9.68 19.84 -0.01
N GLY A 454 10.51 18.95 -0.55
CA GLY A 454 10.89 17.68 0.11
C GLY A 454 9.70 16.90 0.66
N ALA A 455 9.83 16.33 1.86
CA ALA A 455 8.78 15.59 2.59
C ALA A 455 7.54 16.43 3.00
N SER A 456 7.39 17.66 2.51
CA SER A 456 6.20 18.50 2.69
C SER A 456 5.47 18.84 1.39
N ASN A 457 6.03 18.45 0.23
CA ASN A 457 5.36 18.55 -1.05
C ASN A 457 4.65 17.23 -1.37
N GLN A 458 3.32 17.22 -1.34
CA GLN A 458 2.50 16.02 -1.57
C GLN A 458 2.73 15.43 -2.97
N ARG A 459 2.91 16.28 -3.99
CA ARG A 459 3.16 15.83 -5.37
C ARG A 459 4.51 15.12 -5.48
N ALA A 460 5.54 15.65 -4.82
CA ALA A 460 6.84 15.00 -4.75
C ALA A 460 6.76 13.65 -4.00
N ILE A 461 5.98 13.56 -2.92
CA ILE A 461 5.76 12.30 -2.18
C ILE A 461 5.04 11.27 -3.07
N GLN A 462 4.00 11.69 -3.79
CA GLN A 462 3.28 10.83 -4.72
C GLN A 462 4.19 10.36 -5.87
N ALA A 463 4.94 11.27 -6.50
CA ALA A 463 5.89 10.92 -7.55
C ALA A 463 6.98 9.95 -7.03
N ALA A 464 7.47 10.16 -5.80
CA ALA A 464 8.43 9.26 -5.17
C ALA A 464 7.85 7.85 -4.94
N ARG A 465 6.60 7.75 -4.49
CA ARG A 465 5.90 6.47 -4.30
C ARG A 465 5.65 5.75 -5.62
N ARG A 466 5.26 6.49 -6.67
CA ARG A 466 5.07 5.92 -8.00
C ARG A 466 6.39 5.45 -8.60
N LEU A 467 7.45 6.23 -8.46
CA LEU A 467 8.81 5.83 -8.84
C LEU A 467 9.24 4.56 -8.12
N GLU A 468 9.05 4.48 -6.80
CA GLU A 468 9.35 3.28 -6.01
C GLU A 468 8.61 2.06 -6.54
N LEU A 469 7.32 2.21 -6.85
CA LEU A 469 6.50 1.14 -7.39
C LEU A 469 7.00 0.69 -8.77
N SER A 470 7.24 1.62 -9.69
CA SER A 470 7.72 1.29 -11.05
C SER A 470 9.09 0.61 -11.02
N VAL A 471 10.02 1.08 -10.18
CA VAL A 471 11.35 0.47 -10.01
C VAL A 471 11.21 -0.95 -9.42
N ALA A 472 10.27 -1.16 -8.50
CA ALA A 472 9.98 -2.49 -7.97
C ALA A 472 9.37 -3.43 -9.03
N CYS A 473 8.49 -2.95 -9.91
CA CYS A 473 7.98 -3.73 -11.05
C CYS A 473 9.09 -4.10 -12.01
N TYR A 474 9.98 -3.15 -12.32
CA TYR A 474 11.14 -3.37 -13.19
C TYR A 474 12.05 -4.48 -12.64
N LYS A 475 12.36 -4.42 -11.33
CA LYS A 475 13.11 -5.49 -10.64
C LYS A 475 12.37 -6.83 -10.70
N GLU A 476 11.08 -6.84 -10.42
CA GLU A 476 10.30 -8.09 -10.37
C GLU A 476 10.22 -8.74 -11.77
N PHE A 477 10.06 -7.94 -12.82
CA PHE A 477 10.12 -8.43 -14.20
C PHE A 477 11.44 -9.16 -14.50
N LEU A 478 12.58 -8.53 -14.18
CA LEU A 478 13.89 -9.15 -14.35
C LEU A 478 14.07 -10.39 -13.48
N THR A 479 13.51 -10.39 -12.26
CA THR A 479 13.58 -11.53 -11.34
C THR A 479 12.76 -12.72 -11.86
N CYS A 480 11.59 -12.46 -12.46
CA CYS A 480 10.78 -13.47 -13.15
C CYS A 480 11.48 -14.01 -14.39
N LEU A 481 12.09 -13.16 -15.22
CA LEU A 481 12.92 -13.61 -16.34
C LEU A 481 14.06 -14.52 -15.88
N ASN A 482 14.76 -14.14 -14.81
CA ASN A 482 15.81 -14.97 -14.23
C ASN A 482 15.26 -16.32 -13.73
N ARG A 483 14.06 -16.32 -13.13
CA ARG A 483 13.39 -17.56 -12.69
C ARG A 483 13.00 -18.46 -13.88
N MET A 484 12.64 -17.89 -15.03
CA MET A 484 12.32 -18.66 -16.23
C MET A 484 13.52 -19.46 -16.73
N LEU A 485 14.71 -18.90 -16.64
CA LEU A 485 15.97 -19.56 -17.02
C LEU A 485 16.40 -20.60 -15.99
N HIS A 486 16.23 -20.31 -14.70
CA HIS A 486 16.61 -21.18 -13.59
C HIS A 486 15.47 -22.11 -13.18
N VAL A 487 15.25 -23.15 -13.98
CA VAL A 487 14.26 -24.20 -13.71
C VAL A 487 14.68 -25.05 -12.49
N THR A 488 13.77 -25.22 -11.55
CA THR A 488 13.97 -26.01 -10.32
C THR A 488 13.39 -27.43 -10.46
N GLY A 489 13.74 -28.32 -9.52
CA GLY A 489 13.18 -29.67 -9.50
C GLY A 489 11.65 -29.71 -9.38
N ALA A 490 11.06 -28.75 -8.66
CA ALA A 490 9.61 -28.65 -8.48
C ALA A 490 8.85 -28.29 -9.78
N ASP A 491 9.51 -27.64 -10.74
CA ASP A 491 8.90 -27.26 -12.01
C ASP A 491 8.83 -28.44 -13.00
N LYS A 492 9.68 -29.45 -12.77
CA LYS A 492 9.77 -30.68 -13.58
C LYS A 492 8.80 -31.77 -13.11
N THR A 493 8.24 -31.61 -11.92
CA THR A 493 7.25 -32.53 -11.37
C THR A 493 5.86 -32.09 -11.80
N VAL A 494 5.07 -33.03 -12.33
CA VAL A 494 3.63 -32.83 -12.56
C VAL A 494 2.96 -32.57 -11.21
N GLN A 495 2.28 -31.43 -11.09
CA GLN A 495 1.57 -31.12 -9.85
C GLN A 495 0.24 -31.90 -9.77
N PRO A 496 -0.13 -32.39 -8.58
CA PRO A 496 -1.41 -33.06 -8.40
C PRO A 496 -2.57 -32.11 -8.68
N GLY A 497 -3.40 -32.45 -9.67
CA GLY A 497 -4.58 -31.68 -10.09
C GLY A 497 -4.43 -30.92 -11.40
N ASP A 498 -3.27 -30.99 -12.07
CA ASP A 498 -3.13 -30.52 -13.45
C ASP A 498 -3.21 -31.70 -14.42
N ASP A 499 -3.96 -31.56 -15.52
CA ASP A 499 -4.13 -32.58 -16.57
C ASP A 499 -2.88 -32.72 -17.48
N GLU A 500 -1.72 -32.21 -17.05
CA GLU A 500 -0.49 -32.18 -17.84
C GLU A 500 0.24 -33.54 -17.81
N THR A 501 0.70 -33.96 -18.99
CA THR A 501 1.62 -35.09 -19.12
C THR A 501 3.07 -34.65 -18.87
N GLN A 502 3.95 -35.61 -18.58
CA GLN A 502 5.38 -35.33 -18.41
C GLN A 502 6.00 -34.69 -19.67
N ASP A 503 5.57 -35.13 -20.86
CA ASP A 503 5.99 -34.55 -22.13
C ASP A 503 5.54 -33.09 -22.28
N GLY A 504 4.31 -32.78 -21.86
CA GLY A 504 3.80 -31.40 -21.84
C GLY A 504 4.57 -30.48 -20.89
N VAL A 505 5.03 -31.00 -19.75
CA VAL A 505 5.92 -30.27 -18.83
C VAL A 505 7.24 -29.91 -19.51
N GLU A 506 7.86 -30.84 -20.24
CA GLU A 506 9.11 -30.56 -20.95
C GLU A 506 8.92 -29.55 -22.08
N GLU A 507 7.84 -29.67 -22.85
CA GLU A 507 7.53 -28.73 -23.93
C GLU A 507 7.27 -27.31 -23.41
N ARG A 508 6.49 -27.19 -22.32
CA ARG A 508 6.28 -25.90 -21.63
C ARG A 508 7.60 -25.28 -21.19
N LEU A 509 8.48 -26.06 -20.55
CA LEU A 509 9.78 -25.56 -20.08
C LEU A 509 10.68 -25.12 -21.24
N ARG A 510 10.64 -25.81 -22.39
CA ARG A 510 11.35 -25.37 -23.60
C ARG A 510 10.78 -24.08 -24.16
N SER A 511 9.45 -23.97 -24.26
CA SER A 511 8.78 -22.75 -24.71
C SER A 511 9.13 -21.56 -23.80
N GLN A 512 9.05 -21.76 -22.49
CA GLN A 512 9.45 -20.78 -21.48
C GLN A 512 10.90 -20.32 -21.68
N ALA A 513 11.84 -21.24 -21.85
CA ALA A 513 13.25 -20.89 -22.09
C ALA A 513 13.43 -20.06 -23.37
N ASN A 514 12.81 -20.48 -24.48
CA ASN A 514 12.87 -19.75 -25.76
C ASN A 514 12.30 -18.33 -25.65
N VAL A 515 11.17 -18.17 -24.96
CA VAL A 515 10.56 -16.85 -24.72
C VAL A 515 11.48 -15.98 -23.86
N ALA A 516 12.04 -16.54 -22.79
CA ALA A 516 12.99 -15.81 -21.92
C ALA A 516 14.23 -15.35 -22.70
N GLU A 517 14.83 -16.22 -23.51
CA GLU A 517 15.98 -15.89 -24.35
C GLU A 517 15.65 -14.76 -25.35
N SER A 518 14.48 -14.82 -25.99
CA SER A 518 14.01 -13.78 -26.90
C SER A 518 13.82 -12.43 -26.19
N ILE A 519 13.22 -12.41 -25.00
CA ILE A 519 13.05 -11.18 -24.23
C ILE A 519 14.41 -10.65 -23.78
N ILE A 520 15.32 -11.50 -23.32
CA ILE A 520 16.66 -11.11 -22.88
C ILE A 520 17.44 -10.48 -24.02
N ALA A 521 17.40 -11.06 -25.22
CA ALA A 521 18.03 -10.46 -26.38
C ALA A 521 17.48 -9.04 -26.63
N ASN A 522 16.17 -8.85 -26.59
CA ASN A 522 15.60 -7.52 -26.87
C ASN A 522 15.81 -6.50 -25.74
N VAL A 523 15.92 -6.95 -24.48
CA VAL A 523 16.04 -6.07 -23.30
C VAL A 523 17.49 -5.76 -22.98
N PHE A 524 18.37 -6.76 -22.96
CA PHE A 524 19.75 -6.58 -22.49
C PHE A 524 20.67 -5.95 -23.52
N TYR A 525 20.31 -5.85 -24.80
CA TYR A 525 21.14 -5.13 -25.78
C TYR A 525 20.84 -3.62 -25.87
N VAL A 526 19.85 -3.12 -25.12
CA VAL A 526 19.49 -1.69 -25.08
C VAL A 526 20.22 -1.02 -23.91
N ALA A 527 21.10 -0.07 -24.22
CA ALA A 527 21.97 0.58 -23.23
C ALA A 527 21.16 1.38 -22.20
N GLU A 528 20.08 2.03 -22.64
CA GLU A 528 19.19 2.85 -21.82
C GLU A 528 18.59 2.04 -20.65
N TYR A 529 18.24 0.78 -20.91
CA TYR A 529 17.69 -0.12 -19.89
C TYR A 529 18.76 -0.52 -18.87
N GLN A 530 19.99 -0.81 -19.32
CA GLN A 530 21.09 -1.20 -18.45
C GLN A 530 21.53 -0.06 -17.52
N GLU A 531 21.55 1.17 -18.03
CA GLU A 531 22.01 2.33 -17.28
C GLU A 531 20.99 2.87 -16.28
N LEU A 532 19.74 2.40 -16.31
CA LEU A 532 18.66 2.89 -15.45
C LEU A 532 19.00 2.78 -13.97
N PHE A 533 19.35 1.57 -13.50
CA PHE A 533 19.67 1.34 -12.08
C PHE A 533 20.92 2.09 -11.61
N PRO A 534 22.07 2.07 -12.33
CA PRO A 534 23.22 2.90 -11.99
C PRO A 534 22.89 4.40 -11.92
N ASN A 535 22.11 4.91 -12.86
CA ASN A 535 21.71 6.31 -12.88
C ASN A 535 20.81 6.67 -11.68
N LEU A 536 19.85 5.81 -11.33
CA LEU A 536 18.99 6.01 -10.16
C LEU A 536 19.78 5.95 -8.84
N LEU A 537 20.77 5.06 -8.74
CA LEU A 537 21.66 4.98 -7.58
C LEU A 537 22.52 6.24 -7.44
N ARG A 538 23.11 6.73 -8.54
CA ARG A 538 23.92 7.95 -8.54
C ARG A 538 23.10 9.17 -8.14
N ASP A 539 21.85 9.24 -8.60
CA ASP A 539 20.96 10.37 -8.37
C ASP A 539 20.15 10.23 -7.06
N TYR A 540 20.40 9.19 -6.27
CA TYR A 540 19.67 8.90 -5.04
C TYR A 540 19.80 10.02 -4.01
N ASN A 541 18.67 10.47 -3.48
CA ASN A 541 18.62 11.49 -2.44
C ASN A 541 17.55 11.14 -1.40
N GLU A 542 17.96 10.92 -0.15
CA GLU A 542 17.09 10.53 0.97
C GLU A 542 15.93 11.52 1.25
N ILE A 543 16.03 12.77 0.79
CA ILE A 543 15.00 13.80 0.93
C ILE A 543 13.82 13.53 -0.02
N PHE A 544 14.09 12.96 -1.19
CA PHE A 544 13.13 12.81 -2.28
C PHE A 544 12.81 11.36 -2.61
N MET A 545 13.71 10.43 -2.30
CA MET A 545 13.56 8.99 -2.55
C MET A 545 13.59 8.24 -1.23
N SER A 546 12.69 7.26 -1.08
CA SER A 546 12.62 6.43 0.13
C SER A 546 13.89 5.57 0.26
N LYS A 547 14.21 5.14 1.48
CA LYS A 547 15.27 4.14 1.70
C LYS A 547 14.94 2.78 1.07
N TYR A 548 13.67 2.52 0.80
CA TYR A 548 13.24 1.30 0.13
C TYR A 548 13.68 1.29 -1.33
N VAL A 549 13.61 2.42 -2.04
CA VAL A 549 14.21 2.56 -3.38
C VAL A 549 15.69 2.19 -3.34
N GLN A 550 16.44 2.71 -2.38
CA GLN A 550 17.86 2.35 -2.24
C GLN A 550 18.05 0.83 -2.04
N SER A 551 17.20 0.18 -1.24
CA SER A 551 17.23 -1.27 -1.03
C SER A 551 16.79 -2.10 -2.24
N ILE A 552 15.96 -1.54 -3.13
CA ILE A 552 15.60 -2.21 -4.39
C ILE A 552 16.79 -2.17 -5.34
N LEU A 553 17.47 -1.01 -5.38
CA LEU A 553 18.58 -0.71 -6.28
C LEU A 553 19.90 -1.40 -5.89
N SER A 554 20.14 -1.63 -4.59
CA SER A 554 21.29 -2.38 -4.05
C SER A 554 21.07 -3.88 -4.06
#